data_AF-A0A1M3CV19-F1
#
_entry.id   AF-A0A1M3CV19-F1
#
_cell.length_a   1.000
_cell.length_b   1.000
_cell.length_c   1.000
_cell.angle_alpha   90.00
_cell.angle_beta   90.00
_cell.angle_gamma   90.00
#
_symmetry.space_group_name_H-M   'P 1'
#
loop_
_entity.id
_entity.type
_entity.pdbx_description
1 polymer ?
#
loop_
_entity_poly.entity_id
_entity_poly.type
_entity_poly.pdbx_seq_one_letter_code
_entity_poly.pdbx_strand_id
1 'polypeptide(L)'
;MSDELKNAMSSLVSILREILANMEEEHLALLVQDAPSFQTIICNRTPLLDSMQSFRSSMVMEINKLKDLHPEILNLESELDRLKNLSLLAGADNIELLTLRDQILALTEQMEKQNSCNNYLLCNQVSNTANGLLALDPAKGVKPLCKPTSLCTLEPPSTDYNSFISEDYPKSF
;
A
#
# COMPACT_ATOMS: atom_id res chain seq x y z
N MET A 1 3.61 17.45 24.80
CA MET A 1 4.44 16.40 24.15
C MET A 1 3.49 15.50 23.39
N SER A 2 3.40 15.66 22.06
CA SER A 2 2.72 14.77 21.10
C SER A 2 2.59 15.44 19.72
N ASP A 3 2.80 16.75 19.58
CA ASP A 3 2.53 17.46 18.33
C ASP A 3 3.55 17.11 17.25
N GLU A 4 4.82 16.94 17.62
CA GLU A 4 5.88 16.50 16.70
C GLU A 4 5.60 15.08 16.18
N LEU A 5 5.19 14.17 17.07
CA LEU A 5 4.83 12.80 16.68
C LEU A 5 3.58 12.78 15.80
N LYS A 6 2.55 13.55 16.16
CA LYS A 6 1.34 13.68 15.33
C LYS A 6 1.66 14.24 13.96
N ASN A 7 2.51 15.27 13.87
CA ASN A 7 2.94 15.86 12.61
C ASN A 7 3.72 14.85 11.75
N ALA A 8 4.64 14.08 12.37
CA ALA A 8 5.40 13.05 11.68
C ALA A 8 4.48 11.92 11.16
N MET A 9 3.55 11.43 12.00
CA MET A 9 2.60 10.39 11.62
C MET A 9 1.59 10.86 10.58
N SER A 10 1.10 12.09 10.67
CA SER A 10 0.21 12.70 9.68
C SER A 10 0.89 12.84 8.32
N SER A 11 2.13 13.32 8.30
CA SER A 11 2.96 13.39 7.10
C SER A 11 3.19 12.00 6.50
N LEU A 12 3.45 11.00 7.35
CA LEU A 12 3.61 9.62 6.93
C LEU A 12 2.31 9.03 6.35
N VAL A 13 1.15 9.30 6.95
CA VAL A 13 -0.14 8.89 6.39
C VAL A 13 -0.38 9.50 5.01
N SER A 14 -0.06 10.80 4.84
CA SER A 14 -0.21 11.48 3.55
C SER A 14 0.63 10.79 2.46
N ILE A 15 1.91 10.56 2.73
CA ILE A 15 2.80 9.98 1.72
C ILE A 15 2.46 8.51 1.43
N LEU A 16 2.00 7.74 2.43
CA LEU A 16 1.56 6.35 2.22
C LEU A 16 0.33 6.28 1.31
N ARG A 17 -0.62 7.22 1.43
CA ARG A 17 -1.76 7.33 0.51
C ARG A 17 -1.33 7.64 -0.91
N GLU A 18 -0.37 8.57 -1.09
CA GLU A 18 0.17 8.91 -2.40
C GLU A 18 0.91 7.74 -3.05
N ILE A 19 1.70 6.99 -2.27
CA ILE A 19 2.38 5.79 -2.76
C ILE A 19 1.36 4.72 -3.14
N LEU A 20 0.32 4.49 -2.33
CA LEU A 20 -0.72 3.52 -2.64
C LEU A 20 -1.45 3.87 -3.93
N ALA A 21 -1.85 5.13 -4.13
CA ALA A 21 -2.45 5.59 -5.38
C ALA A 21 -1.51 5.35 -6.58
N ASN A 22 -0.22 5.64 -6.42
CA ASN A 22 0.78 5.37 -7.45
C ASN A 22 0.95 3.86 -7.75
N MET A 23 0.75 2.98 -6.76
CA MET A 23 0.75 1.52 -6.94
C MET A 23 -0.52 1.00 -7.63
N GLU A 24 -1.67 1.64 -7.41
CA GLU A 24 -2.91 1.36 -8.13
C GLU A 24 -2.81 1.82 -9.59
N GLU A 25 -2.21 2.99 -9.85
CA GLU A 25 -1.90 3.44 -11.22
C GLU A 25 -0.94 2.48 -11.93
N GLU A 26 0.09 1.99 -11.22
CA GLU A 26 1.00 0.96 -11.75
C GLU A 26 0.23 -0.29 -12.17
N HIS A 27 -0.71 -0.74 -11.34
CA HIS A 27 -1.54 -1.90 -11.64
C HIS A 27 -2.29 -1.74 -12.96
N LEU A 28 -2.92 -0.58 -13.16
CA LEU A 28 -3.64 -0.28 -14.39
C LEU A 28 -2.70 -0.24 -15.59
N ALA A 29 -1.54 0.43 -15.48
CA ALA A 29 -0.54 0.47 -16.54
C ALA A 29 -0.04 -0.93 -16.93
N LEU A 30 0.15 -1.82 -15.94
CA LEU A 30 0.49 -3.22 -16.18
C LEU A 30 -0.65 -3.97 -16.89
N LEU A 31 -1.90 -3.81 -16.46
CA LEU A 31 -3.05 -4.48 -17.09
C LEU A 31 -3.19 -4.12 -18.57
N VAL A 32 -3.01 -2.85 -18.93
CA VAL A 32 -3.12 -2.38 -20.33
C VAL A 32 -1.81 -2.44 -21.11
N GLN A 33 -0.72 -2.93 -20.49
CA GLN A 33 0.62 -3.03 -21.07
C GLN A 33 1.19 -1.68 -21.57
N ASP A 34 0.89 -0.59 -20.87
CA ASP A 34 1.37 0.75 -21.18
C ASP A 34 2.74 1.00 -20.52
N ALA A 35 3.80 0.57 -21.22
CA ALA A 35 5.17 0.71 -20.75
C ALA A 35 5.62 2.18 -20.51
N PRO A 36 5.29 3.16 -21.38
CA PRO A 36 5.57 4.57 -21.10
C PRO A 36 4.96 5.06 -19.78
N SER A 37 3.66 4.82 -19.55
CA SER A 37 3.01 5.24 -18.30
C SER A 37 3.62 4.54 -17.09
N PHE A 38 3.88 3.24 -17.19
CA PHE A 38 4.58 2.48 -16.13
C PHE A 38 5.93 3.12 -15.78
N GLN A 39 6.75 3.48 -16.77
CA GLN A 39 8.05 4.11 -16.53
C GLN A 39 7.91 5.45 -15.80
N THR A 40 6.94 6.28 -16.20
CA THR A 40 6.65 7.55 -15.51
C THR A 40 6.23 7.32 -14.06
N ILE A 41 5.35 6.35 -13.81
CA ILE A 41 4.87 5.99 -12.47
C ILE A 41 6.04 5.58 -11.56
N ILE A 42 6.95 4.73 -12.04
CA ILE A 42 8.13 4.29 -11.28
C ILE A 42 9.09 5.47 -10.99
N CYS A 43 9.33 6.35 -11.97
CA CYS A 43 10.13 7.55 -11.77
C CYS A 43 9.51 8.47 -10.69
N ASN A 44 8.20 8.65 -10.72
CA ASN A 44 7.48 9.48 -9.75
C ASN A 44 7.46 8.88 -8.34
N ARG A 45 7.51 7.54 -8.22
CA ARG A 45 7.50 6.85 -6.92
C ARG A 45 8.76 7.07 -6.10
N THR A 46 9.91 7.20 -6.76
CA THR A 46 11.23 7.29 -6.09
C THR A 46 11.30 8.41 -5.03
N PRO A 47 10.99 9.69 -5.35
CA PRO A 47 11.00 10.75 -4.34
C PRO A 47 9.97 10.56 -3.22
N LEU A 48 8.86 9.85 -3.48
CA LEU A 48 7.87 9.52 -2.45
C LEU A 48 8.43 8.53 -1.44
N LEU A 49 9.18 7.52 -1.90
CA LEU A 49 9.85 6.54 -1.03
C LEU A 49 10.92 7.19 -0.15
N ASP A 50 11.68 8.14 -0.71
CA ASP A 50 12.66 8.92 0.06
C ASP A 50 11.98 9.75 1.16
N SER A 51 10.87 10.42 0.82
CA SER A 51 10.06 11.20 1.77
C SER A 51 9.45 10.32 2.86
N MET A 52 8.90 9.17 2.48
CA MET A 52 8.37 8.16 3.41
C MET A 52 9.44 7.69 4.39
N GLN A 53 10.65 7.40 3.92
CA GLN A 53 11.74 6.96 4.80
C GLN A 53 12.14 8.07 5.79
N SER A 54 12.15 9.33 5.36
CA SER A 54 12.38 10.48 6.23
C SER A 54 11.31 10.61 7.32
N PHE A 55 10.03 10.64 6.95
CA PHE A 55 8.93 10.76 7.91
C PHE A 55 8.83 9.57 8.86
N ARG A 56 9.07 8.36 8.38
CA ARG A 56 9.16 7.15 9.21
C ARG A 56 10.29 7.28 10.23
N SER A 57 11.45 7.76 9.83
CA SER A 57 12.59 7.95 10.74
C SER A 57 12.27 8.96 11.84
N SER A 58 11.61 10.08 11.49
CA SER A 58 11.12 11.06 12.47
C SER A 58 10.10 10.45 13.43
N MET A 59 9.11 9.71 12.93
CA MET A 59 8.12 9.02 13.74
C MET A 59 8.79 8.04 14.73
N VAL A 60 9.69 7.19 14.25
CA VAL A 60 10.40 6.22 15.09
C VAL A 60 11.22 6.92 16.16
N MET A 61 11.91 8.00 15.84
CA MET A 61 12.64 8.81 16.81
C MET A 61 11.73 9.35 17.91
N GLU A 62 10.56 9.91 17.57
CA GLU A 62 9.62 10.43 18.57
C GLU A 62 8.98 9.31 19.42
N ILE A 63 8.65 8.17 18.82
CA ILE A 63 8.17 6.99 19.55
C ILE A 63 9.23 6.47 20.53
N ASN A 64 10.52 6.54 20.16
CA ASN A 64 11.60 6.13 21.05
C ASN A 64 11.74 7.06 22.25
N LYS A 65 11.60 8.37 22.04
CA LYS A 65 11.55 9.34 23.16
C LYS A 65 10.41 9.01 24.12
N LEU A 66 9.23 8.62 23.62
CA LEU A 66 8.13 8.18 24.47
C LEU A 66 8.47 6.89 25.22
N LYS A 67 9.08 5.90 24.55
CA LYS A 67 9.52 4.65 25.19
C LYS A 67 10.51 4.93 26.32
N ASP A 68 11.44 5.85 26.15
CA ASP A 68 12.45 6.19 27.16
C ASP A 68 11.83 6.82 28.42
N LEU A 69 10.64 7.42 28.31
CA LEU A 69 9.87 7.92 29.45
C LEU A 69 9.10 6.83 30.19
N HIS A 70 8.94 5.65 29.58
CA HIS A 70 8.19 4.50 30.10
C HIS A 70 9.08 3.23 30.17
N PRO A 71 10.16 3.24 30.96
CA PRO A 71 11.11 2.13 31.04
C PRO A 71 10.50 0.83 31.55
N GLU A 72 9.35 0.88 32.22
CA GLU A 72 8.58 -0.28 32.66
C GLU A 72 8.02 -1.13 31.50
N ILE A 73 7.93 -0.58 30.28
CA ILE A 73 7.43 -1.26 29.09
C ILE A 73 8.60 -1.94 28.36
N LEU A 74 9.07 -3.06 28.92
CA LEU A 74 10.34 -3.69 28.56
C LEU A 74 10.37 -4.51 27.25
N ASN A 75 9.22 -4.73 26.58
CA ASN A 75 9.13 -5.72 25.49
C ASN A 75 8.85 -5.15 24.08
N LEU A 76 9.11 -3.87 23.84
CA LEU A 76 8.88 -3.27 22.51
C LEU A 76 10.20 -3.14 21.75
N GLU A 77 10.70 -4.26 21.23
CA GLU A 77 11.99 -4.34 20.53
C GLU A 77 11.92 -3.87 19.08
N SER A 78 10.90 -4.26 18.32
CA SER A 78 10.77 -3.83 16.92
C SER A 78 10.08 -2.47 16.79
N GLU A 79 10.30 -1.77 15.68
CA GLU A 79 9.57 -0.54 15.36
C GLU A 79 8.07 -0.79 15.19
N LEU A 80 7.71 -1.93 14.59
CA LEU A 80 6.32 -2.32 14.38
C LEU A 80 5.61 -2.60 15.71
N ASP A 81 6.28 -3.26 16.65
CA ASP A 81 5.71 -3.53 17.97
C ASP A 81 5.48 -2.23 18.74
N ARG A 82 6.44 -1.30 18.67
CA ARG A 82 6.28 0.03 19.28
C ARG A 82 5.09 0.79 18.69
N LEU A 83 4.93 0.75 17.37
CA LEU A 83 3.79 1.38 16.71
C LEU A 83 2.46 0.72 17.12
N LYS A 84 2.36 -0.61 17.09
CA LYS A 84 1.15 -1.35 17.50
C LYS A 84 0.74 -1.05 18.94
N ASN A 85 1.73 -0.95 19.82
CA ASN A 85 1.53 -0.71 21.26
C ASN A 85 1.59 0.78 21.65
N LEU A 86 1.41 1.70 20.70
CA LEU A 86 1.51 3.15 20.97
C LEU A 86 0.54 3.63 22.07
N SER A 87 -0.60 2.97 22.26
CA SER A 87 -1.53 3.27 23.35
C SER A 87 -0.94 3.05 24.75
N LEU A 88 0.04 2.15 24.89
CA LEU A 88 0.75 1.95 26.14
C LEU A 88 1.77 3.08 26.40
N LEU A 89 2.29 3.70 25.33
CA LEU A 89 3.33 4.72 25.41
C LEU A 89 2.77 6.16 25.48
N ALA A 90 1.67 6.44 24.78
CA ALA A 90 1.14 7.78 24.62
C ALA A 90 -0.19 8.02 25.35
N GLY A 91 -0.69 7.02 26.08
CA GLY A 91 -2.00 7.03 26.71
C GLY A 91 -3.12 6.57 25.78
N ALA A 92 -4.11 5.89 26.35
CA ALA A 92 -5.29 5.42 25.61
C ALA A 92 -6.27 6.55 25.24
N ASP A 93 -6.12 7.72 25.85
CA ASP A 93 -6.93 8.92 25.66
C ASP A 93 -6.47 9.79 24.48
N ASN A 94 -5.28 9.54 23.91
CA ASN A 94 -4.78 10.27 22.75
C ASN A 94 -5.38 9.75 21.43
N ILE A 95 -6.70 9.91 21.28
CA ILE A 95 -7.51 9.33 20.20
C ILE A 95 -6.96 9.67 18.80
N GLU A 96 -6.55 10.91 18.59
CA GLU A 96 -6.01 11.36 17.30
C GLU A 96 -4.74 10.58 16.91
N LEU A 97 -3.82 10.42 17.87
CA LEU A 97 -2.58 9.69 17.65
C LEU A 97 -2.83 8.19 17.39
N LEU A 98 -3.75 7.59 18.13
CA LEU A 98 -4.16 6.20 17.92
C LEU A 98 -4.86 5.99 16.58
N THR A 99 -5.65 6.98 16.14
CA THR A 99 -6.28 6.99 14.82
C THR A 99 -5.22 7.03 13.72
N LEU A 100 -4.18 7.87 13.85
CA LEU A 100 -3.08 7.92 12.90
C LEU A 100 -2.30 6.60 12.86
N ARG A 101 -2.06 5.96 14.02
CA ARG A 101 -1.45 4.62 14.09
C ARG A 101 -2.25 3.62 13.27
N ASP A 102 -3.57 3.56 13.49
CA ASP A 102 -4.44 2.59 12.83
C ASP A 102 -4.47 2.82 11.31
N GLN A 103 -4.46 4.08 10.87
CA GLN A 103 -4.34 4.42 9.45
C GLN A 103 -3.01 3.96 8.83
N ILE A 104 -1.88 4.16 9.53
CA ILE A 104 -0.56 3.70 9.04
C ILE A 104 -0.54 2.17 8.88
N LEU A 105 -1.05 1.44 9.88
CA LEU A 105 -1.09 -0.02 9.85
C LEU A 105 -1.98 -0.52 8.69
N ALA A 106 -3.18 0.05 8.53
CA ALA A 106 -4.09 -0.31 7.46
C ALA A 106 -3.51 -0.01 6.07
N LEU A 107 -2.87 1.16 5.89
CA LEU A 107 -2.24 1.51 4.62
C LEU A 107 -1.06 0.59 4.27
N THR A 108 -0.25 0.22 5.28
CA THR A 108 0.87 -0.72 5.08
C THR A 108 0.36 -2.08 4.59
N GLU A 109 -0.69 -2.62 5.21
CA GLU A 109 -1.31 -3.87 4.78
C GLU A 109 -1.89 -3.78 3.36
N GLN A 110 -2.57 -2.67 3.02
CA GLN A 110 -3.09 -2.45 1.67
C GLN A 110 -1.97 -2.36 0.62
N MET A 111 -0.87 -1.68 0.93
CA MET A 111 0.29 -1.61 0.05
C MET A 111 0.94 -2.98 -0.15
N GLU A 112 1.07 -3.81 0.89
CA GLU A 112 1.59 -5.18 0.76
C GLU A 112 0.72 -6.04 -0.17
N LYS A 113 -0.61 -5.92 -0.02
CA LYS A 113 -1.57 -6.60 -0.91
C LYS A 113 -1.44 -6.10 -2.35
N GLN A 114 -1.41 -4.79 -2.56
CA GLN A 114 -1.28 -4.18 -3.88
C GLN A 114 0.04 -4.57 -4.56
N ASN A 115 1.14 -4.53 -3.82
CA ASN A 115 2.46 -4.98 -4.29
C ASN A 115 2.42 -6.44 -4.73
N SER A 116 1.74 -7.31 -3.97
CA SER A 116 1.60 -8.73 -4.33
C SER A 116 0.84 -8.92 -5.64
N CYS A 117 -0.23 -8.17 -5.86
CA CYS A 117 -0.99 -8.20 -7.12
C CYS A 117 -0.19 -7.63 -8.31
N ASN A 118 0.55 -6.52 -8.13
CA ASN A 118 1.42 -5.97 -9.19
C ASN A 118 2.54 -6.95 -9.56
N ASN A 119 3.19 -7.55 -8.56
CA ASN A 119 4.22 -8.56 -8.80
C ASN A 119 3.68 -9.78 -9.55
N TYR A 120 2.46 -10.23 -9.25
CA TYR A 120 1.83 -11.32 -9.98
C TYR A 120 1.67 -11.00 -11.48
N LEU A 121 1.20 -9.79 -11.83
CA LEU A 121 1.07 -9.35 -13.22
C LEU A 121 2.43 -9.28 -13.93
N LEU A 122 3.43 -8.68 -13.28
CA LEU A 122 4.80 -8.60 -13.80
C LEU A 122 5.37 -9.98 -14.09
N CYS A 123 5.23 -10.93 -13.16
CA CYS A 123 5.70 -12.30 -13.34
C CYS A 123 5.05 -12.99 -14.54
N ASN A 124 3.75 -12.79 -14.75
CA ASN A 124 3.02 -13.34 -15.89
C ASN A 124 3.51 -12.74 -17.22
N GLN A 125 3.71 -11.42 -17.28
CA GLN A 125 4.21 -10.74 -18.48
C GLN A 125 5.63 -11.19 -18.86
N VAL A 126 6.52 -11.32 -17.87
CA VAL A 126 7.88 -11.84 -18.07
C VAL A 126 7.83 -13.27 -18.60
N SER A 127 6.96 -14.12 -18.04
CA SER A 127 6.80 -15.51 -18.48
C SER A 127 6.28 -15.61 -19.91
N ASN A 128 5.28 -14.82 -20.28
CA ASN A 128 4.74 -14.77 -21.64
C ASN A 128 5.79 -14.30 -22.65
N THR A 129 6.58 -13.28 -22.28
CA THR A 129 7.67 -12.78 -23.12
C THR A 129 8.76 -13.84 -23.31
N ALA A 130 9.16 -14.53 -22.24
CA ALA A 130 10.14 -15.62 -22.31
C ALA A 130 9.66 -16.78 -23.19
N ASN A 131 8.39 -17.18 -23.07
CA ASN A 131 7.79 -18.21 -23.91
C ASN A 131 7.73 -17.79 -25.39
N GLY A 132 7.40 -16.53 -25.68
CA GLY A 132 7.44 -15.98 -27.02
C GLY A 132 8.85 -16.01 -27.62
N LEU A 133 9.87 -15.66 -26.85
CA LEU A 133 11.28 -15.73 -27.29
C LEU A 133 11.74 -17.18 -27.55
N LEU A 134 11.31 -18.14 -26.71
CA LEU A 134 11.58 -19.57 -26.92
C LEU A 134 10.94 -20.11 -28.20
N ALA A 135 9.74 -19.63 -28.56
CA ALA A 135 9.09 -20.01 -29.82
C ALA A 135 9.87 -19.50 -31.05
N LEU A 136 10.62 -18.40 -30.91
CA LEU A 136 11.46 -17.83 -31.98
C LEU A 136 12.85 -18.48 -32.06
N ASP A 137 13.39 -18.99 -30.95
CA ASP A 137 14.68 -19.70 -30.89
C ASP A 137 14.64 -20.84 -29.84
N PRO A 138 14.17 -22.05 -30.23
CA PRO A 138 14.01 -23.18 -29.31
C PRO A 138 15.32 -23.70 -28.70
N ALA A 139 16.47 -23.34 -29.27
CA ALA A 139 17.78 -23.83 -28.85
C ALA A 139 18.31 -23.12 -27.58
N LYS A 140 17.72 -21.97 -27.21
CA LYS A 140 18.14 -21.20 -26.02
C LYS A 140 17.14 -21.39 -24.88
N GLY A 141 17.29 -22.48 -24.11
CA GLY A 141 16.46 -22.71 -22.92
C GLY A 141 16.56 -21.58 -21.90
N VAL A 142 15.50 -20.79 -21.73
CA VAL A 142 15.37 -19.77 -20.70
C VAL A 142 14.58 -20.37 -19.53
N LYS A 143 15.13 -20.33 -18.32
CA LYS A 143 14.41 -20.74 -17.11
C LYS A 143 13.44 -19.62 -16.70
N PRO A 144 12.18 -19.94 -16.32
CA PRO A 144 11.27 -18.94 -15.78
C PRO A 144 11.83 -18.38 -14.45
N LEU A 145 11.83 -17.05 -14.34
CA LEU A 145 12.48 -16.33 -13.24
C LEU A 145 11.63 -16.23 -11.97
N CYS A 146 10.31 -16.46 -12.05
CA CYS A 146 9.41 -16.22 -10.93
C CYS A 146 8.51 -17.43 -10.64
N LYS A 147 8.41 -17.81 -9.37
CA LYS A 147 7.39 -18.73 -8.88
C LYS A 147 6.11 -17.94 -8.64
N PRO A 148 4.95 -18.32 -9.20
CA PRO A 148 3.70 -17.62 -8.95
C PRO A 148 3.30 -17.78 -7.48
N THR A 149 3.25 -16.67 -6.74
CA THR A 149 2.61 -16.63 -5.43
C THR A 149 1.10 -16.57 -5.66
N SER A 150 0.39 -17.64 -5.36
CA SER A 150 -1.07 -17.70 -5.50
C SER A 150 -1.71 -16.88 -4.39
N LEU A 151 -2.08 -15.62 -4.63
CA LEU A 151 -3.13 -14.92 -3.87
C LEU A 151 -3.42 -13.54 -4.51
N CYS A 152 -4.17 -13.51 -5.60
CA CYS A 152 -4.88 -12.28 -6.00
C CYS A 152 -6.22 -12.74 -6.60
N THR A 153 -7.16 -13.15 -5.75
CA THR A 153 -8.57 -13.24 -6.13
C THR A 153 -9.14 -11.83 -6.09
N LEU A 154 -9.00 -11.10 -7.20
CA LEU A 154 -9.82 -9.94 -7.49
C LEU A 154 -11.17 -10.48 -7.98
N GLU A 155 -12.17 -10.54 -7.10
CA GLU A 155 -13.56 -10.58 -7.59
C GLU A 155 -13.85 -9.23 -8.26
N PRO A 156 -14.34 -9.21 -9.51
CA PRO A 156 -14.76 -7.96 -10.12
C PRO A 156 -15.94 -7.38 -9.33
N PRO A 157 -16.04 -6.06 -9.17
CA PRO A 157 -17.26 -5.45 -8.64
C PRO A 157 -18.42 -5.85 -9.56
N SER A 158 -19.42 -6.53 -9.00
CA SER A 158 -20.64 -6.90 -9.70
C SER A 158 -21.30 -5.63 -10.24
N THR A 159 -21.28 -5.45 -11.55
CA THR A 159 -22.05 -4.42 -12.24
C THR A 159 -23.52 -4.81 -12.27
N ASP A 160 -24.19 -4.78 -11.12
CA ASP A 160 -25.65 -4.69 -11.03
C ASP A 160 -26.03 -3.22 -10.88
N TYR A 161 -25.85 -2.45 -11.96
CA TYR A 161 -26.40 -1.11 -12.10
C TYR A 161 -27.30 -1.07 -13.33
N ASN A 162 -28.36 -1.88 -13.29
CA ASN A 162 -29.48 -1.81 -14.22
C ASN A 162 -30.75 -2.36 -13.54
N SER A 163 -31.36 -1.55 -12.67
CA SER A 163 -32.78 -1.68 -12.32
C SER A 163 -33.28 -0.51 -11.48
N PHE A 164 -33.32 0.70 -12.04
CA PHE A 164 -34.23 1.74 -11.50
C PHE A 164 -34.65 2.71 -12.60
N ILE A 165 -35.54 2.25 -13.49
CA ILE A 165 -36.54 3.11 -14.14
C ILE A 165 -37.87 2.34 -14.19
N SER A 166 -38.83 2.75 -13.34
CA SER A 166 -40.28 2.69 -13.57
C SER A 166 -40.91 3.51 -12.43
N GLU A 167 -41.14 4.80 -12.66
CA GLU A 167 -42.47 5.38 -12.91
C GLU A 167 -43.45 5.20 -11.74
N ASP A 168 -43.63 6.25 -10.94
CA ASP A 168 -44.90 6.54 -10.28
C ASP A 168 -45.02 8.04 -10.00
N TYR A 169 -45.74 8.73 -10.89
CA TYR A 169 -46.27 10.08 -10.65
C TYR A 169 -47.62 9.95 -9.94
N PRO A 170 -47.86 10.58 -8.78
CA PRO A 170 -49.19 10.67 -8.23
C PRO A 170 -50.01 11.71 -9.00
N LYS A 171 -51.15 11.27 -9.56
CA LYS A 171 -52.22 12.17 -10.02
C LYS A 171 -52.87 12.81 -8.80
N SER A 172 -52.74 14.12 -8.68
CA SER A 172 -53.57 14.93 -7.78
C SER A 172 -54.95 15.11 -8.40
N PHE A 173 -55.99 14.86 -7.60
CA PHE A 173 -57.38 15.27 -7.85
C PHE A 173 -57.57 16.76 -7.56
#